data_AF-A0A5S6Q993-F1
#
_entry.id   AF-A0A5S6Q993-F1
#
_cell.length_a   1.000
_cell.length_b   1.000
_cell.length_c   1.000
_cell.angle_alpha   90.00
_cell.angle_beta   90.00
_cell.angle_gamma   90.00
#
_symmetry.space_group_name_H-M   'P 1'
#
loop_
_entity.id
_entity.type
_entity.pdbx_description
1 polymer ?
#
loop_
_entity_poly.entity_id
_entity_poly.type
_entity_poly.pdbx_seq_one_letter_code
_entity_poly.pdbx_strand_id
1 'polypeptide(L)'
;MRTLETENQRLGLCIRNSEEVVTRERNNMRGAYEKELAEARRLCDELSHEKSRLQLDCGKHLVTIDELQKRVGQLEQELNNHKKLQKHFEGQVRDLTAKINVLDQQKRSSDQDYVRVKSELSDLRDQYQKLEKDLEEETLNRLDNENRVTSLREELAFSKQLYDKELDETRRKRQIEITEMNQELQDEYKQKLQEALVSMREQLDTQIRISRKEIEDMYETKLQALRDMADSNRETASAAQEDMLKLRSQVGFLETQRSKLSSDFADLEKKYNDLLERNSLLTEEMYSRLNSKDMEIKRLRDEAESMMKEYKDLMDTKIMLTMEIDAYRRLLEGEEARLKLSPSPPTGGEVVSARGTKRRRIFQERESEIYATYVTNSGFTGEIYIVDHDLDGMFVKVVNNSTQDVPIGGWTLKRKAGGAEVSYKFHSKLLLKPEMTVTVWSCNSGAAPNPPGDLVMRNQQWPVGQRIRTTLLNVNDEEVAWRESEKSSRSERTSYRSSDPLDYGVEDDEQRCLIM
;
A
#
# COMPACT_ATOMS: atom_id res chain seq x y z
N MET A 1 -126.86 -200.47 -138.63
CA MET A 1 -126.93 -199.13 -139.25
C MET A 1 -128.01 -198.28 -138.54
N ARG A 2 -127.84 -197.98 -137.24
CA ARG A 2 -128.79 -197.13 -136.48
C ARG A 2 -128.17 -196.41 -135.26
N THR A 3 -126.86 -196.54 -135.08
CA THR A 3 -126.07 -196.01 -133.95
C THR A 3 -125.15 -194.85 -134.35
N LEU A 4 -124.92 -194.64 -135.65
CA LEU A 4 -124.03 -193.60 -136.17
C LEU A 4 -124.70 -192.22 -136.34
N GLU A 5 -126.04 -192.18 -136.49
CA GLU A 5 -126.78 -190.92 -136.64
C GLU A 5 -126.89 -190.16 -135.30
N THR A 6 -127.06 -190.89 -134.19
CA THR A 6 -127.13 -190.35 -132.83
C THR A 6 -125.84 -189.67 -132.37
N GLU A 7 -124.68 -190.11 -132.87
CA GLU A 7 -123.39 -189.55 -132.48
C GLU A 7 -123.12 -188.19 -133.17
N ASN A 8 -123.59 -188.05 -134.42
CA ASN A 8 -123.35 -186.85 -135.22
C ASN A 8 -124.16 -185.64 -134.71
N GLN A 9 -125.41 -185.85 -134.25
CA GLN A 9 -126.21 -184.78 -133.63
C GLN A 9 -125.60 -184.25 -132.32
N ARG A 10 -124.90 -185.08 -131.55
CA ARG A 10 -124.26 -184.67 -130.29
C ARG A 10 -123.11 -183.68 -130.53
N LEU A 11 -122.31 -183.89 -131.57
CA LEU A 11 -121.17 -183.03 -131.90
C LEU A 11 -121.60 -181.61 -132.31
N GLY A 12 -122.68 -181.48 -133.07
CA GLY A 12 -123.23 -180.17 -133.50
C GLY A 12 -123.85 -179.31 -132.38
N LEU A 13 -123.98 -179.85 -131.17
CA LEU A 13 -124.43 -179.13 -129.98
C LEU A 13 -123.26 -178.60 -129.13
N CYS A 14 -122.15 -179.32 -129.06
CA CYS A 14 -120.96 -178.88 -128.33
C CYS A 14 -120.32 -177.60 -128.92
N ILE A 15 -120.32 -177.44 -130.24
CA ILE A 15 -119.63 -176.32 -130.91
C ILE A 15 -120.26 -174.96 -130.57
N ARG A 16 -121.59 -174.83 -130.66
CA ARG A 16 -122.27 -173.55 -130.36
C ARG A 16 -122.08 -173.10 -128.91
N ASN A 17 -121.98 -174.04 -127.97
CA ASN A 17 -121.74 -173.71 -126.55
C ASN A 17 -120.36 -173.08 -126.29
N SER A 18 -119.32 -173.35 -127.10
CA SER A 18 -118.01 -172.72 -126.89
C SER A 18 -117.95 -171.28 -127.42
N GLU A 19 -118.66 -170.98 -128.51
CA GLU A 19 -118.69 -169.64 -129.12
C GLU A 19 -119.38 -168.60 -128.20
N GLU A 20 -120.45 -168.97 -127.50
CA GLU A 20 -121.08 -168.11 -126.48
C GLU A 20 -120.17 -167.87 -125.27
N VAL A 21 -119.39 -168.87 -124.84
CA VAL A 21 -118.45 -168.70 -123.70
C VAL A 21 -117.34 -167.73 -124.07
N VAL A 22 -116.66 -167.94 -125.21
CA VAL A 22 -115.53 -167.10 -125.66
C VAL A 22 -115.95 -165.64 -125.87
N THR A 23 -117.14 -165.39 -126.42
CA THR A 23 -117.65 -164.01 -126.61
C THR A 23 -118.00 -163.33 -125.30
N ARG A 24 -118.49 -164.08 -124.29
CA ARG A 24 -118.78 -163.58 -122.94
C ARG A 24 -117.52 -163.26 -122.15
N GLU A 25 -116.52 -164.15 -122.20
CA GLU A 25 -115.20 -163.92 -121.58
C GLU A 25 -114.49 -162.70 -122.19
N ARG A 26 -114.49 -162.56 -123.52
CA ARG A 26 -113.87 -161.40 -124.20
C ARG A 26 -114.50 -160.07 -123.76
N ASN A 27 -115.82 -160.04 -123.59
CA ASN A 27 -116.52 -158.83 -123.15
C ASN A 27 -116.26 -158.53 -121.66
N ASN A 28 -116.16 -159.55 -120.79
CA ASN A 28 -115.73 -159.37 -119.40
C ASN A 28 -114.30 -158.81 -119.32
N MET A 29 -113.36 -159.36 -120.10
CA MET A 29 -111.97 -158.86 -120.15
C MET A 29 -111.92 -157.40 -120.63
N ARG A 30 -112.71 -157.02 -121.63
CA ARG A 30 -112.78 -155.61 -122.07
C ARG A 30 -113.31 -154.70 -120.97
N GLY A 31 -114.38 -155.09 -120.27
CA GLY A 31 -114.94 -154.33 -119.15
C GLY A 31 -113.98 -154.17 -117.97
N ALA A 32 -113.15 -155.18 -117.70
CA ALA A 32 -112.08 -155.09 -116.72
C ALA A 32 -111.03 -154.04 -117.13
N TYR A 33 -110.50 -154.11 -118.35
CA TYR A 33 -109.53 -153.12 -118.86
C TYR A 33 -110.10 -151.70 -118.97
N GLU A 34 -111.37 -151.54 -119.33
CA GLU A 34 -112.05 -150.23 -119.35
C GLU A 34 -112.16 -149.63 -117.93
N LYS A 35 -112.35 -150.46 -116.90
CA LYS A 35 -112.36 -150.06 -115.48
C LYS A 35 -110.95 -149.72 -114.97
N GLU A 36 -109.94 -150.54 -115.28
CA GLU A 36 -108.54 -150.26 -114.94
C GLU A 36 -108.05 -148.96 -115.60
N LEU A 37 -108.44 -148.68 -116.85
CA LEU A 37 -108.14 -147.41 -117.53
C LEU A 37 -108.82 -146.20 -116.87
N ALA A 38 -110.03 -146.36 -116.35
CA ALA A 38 -110.72 -145.30 -115.62
C ALA A 38 -110.07 -145.04 -114.24
N GLU A 39 -109.68 -146.10 -113.52
CA GLU A 39 -108.98 -146.01 -112.24
C GLU A 39 -107.57 -145.43 -112.39
N ALA A 40 -106.81 -145.83 -113.43
CA ALA A 40 -105.50 -145.27 -113.73
C ALA A 40 -105.57 -143.78 -114.10
N ARG A 41 -106.58 -143.36 -114.87
CA ARG A 41 -106.81 -141.92 -115.18
C ARG A 41 -107.13 -141.12 -113.92
N ARG A 42 -108.07 -141.62 -113.11
CA ARG A 42 -108.40 -141.00 -111.82
C ARG A 42 -107.17 -140.86 -110.93
N LEU A 43 -106.32 -141.89 -110.84
CA LEU A 43 -105.08 -141.84 -110.08
C LEU A 43 -104.10 -140.79 -110.64
N CYS A 44 -104.01 -140.64 -111.96
CA CYS A 44 -103.20 -139.59 -112.58
C CYS A 44 -103.73 -138.18 -112.28
N ASP A 45 -105.06 -137.99 -112.23
CA ASP A 45 -105.69 -136.73 -111.88
C ASP A 45 -105.51 -136.40 -110.38
N GLU A 46 -105.67 -137.40 -109.50
CA GLU A 46 -105.41 -137.28 -108.06
C GLU A 46 -103.94 -136.94 -107.79
N LEU A 47 -102.98 -137.67 -108.39
CA LEU A 47 -101.55 -137.37 -108.30
C LEU A 47 -101.19 -136.00 -108.89
N SER A 48 -101.87 -135.56 -109.95
CA SER A 48 -101.67 -134.21 -110.52
C SER A 48 -102.20 -133.12 -109.60
N HIS A 49 -103.31 -133.37 -108.91
CA HIS A 49 -103.85 -132.46 -107.90
C HIS A 49 -102.95 -132.39 -106.65
N GLU A 50 -102.47 -133.54 -106.15
CA GLU A 50 -101.53 -133.60 -105.02
C GLU A 50 -100.20 -132.92 -105.36
N LYS A 51 -99.63 -133.18 -106.54
CA LYS A 51 -98.43 -132.48 -107.05
C LYS A 51 -98.65 -130.98 -107.09
N SER A 52 -99.79 -130.52 -107.60
CA SER A 52 -100.12 -129.09 -107.67
C SER A 52 -100.28 -128.46 -106.29
N ARG A 53 -100.89 -129.18 -105.34
CA ARG A 53 -101.00 -128.78 -103.93
C ARG A 53 -99.63 -128.67 -103.27
N LEU A 54 -98.79 -129.70 -103.40
CA LEU A 54 -97.42 -129.71 -102.86
C LEU A 54 -96.55 -128.61 -103.48
N GLN A 55 -96.70 -128.31 -104.77
CA GLN A 55 -96.03 -127.17 -105.40
C GLN A 55 -96.48 -125.82 -104.82
N LEU A 56 -97.77 -125.64 -104.54
CA LEU A 56 -98.28 -124.44 -103.87
C LEU A 56 -97.80 -124.36 -102.42
N ASP A 57 -97.78 -125.46 -101.67
CA ASP A 57 -97.35 -125.48 -100.27
C ASP A 57 -95.82 -125.28 -100.15
N CYS A 58 -95.02 -125.88 -101.03
CA CYS A 58 -93.60 -125.54 -101.18
C CYS A 58 -93.39 -124.07 -101.56
N GLY A 59 -94.22 -123.49 -102.44
CA GLY A 59 -94.19 -122.08 -102.79
C GLY A 59 -94.42 -121.17 -101.58
N LYS A 60 -95.45 -121.46 -100.77
CA LYS A 60 -95.71 -120.75 -99.50
C LYS A 60 -94.52 -120.86 -98.55
N HIS A 61 -93.96 -122.07 -98.38
CA HIS A 61 -92.82 -122.28 -97.49
C HIS A 61 -91.58 -121.50 -97.93
N LEU A 62 -91.28 -121.45 -99.24
CA LEU A 62 -90.19 -120.63 -99.78
C LEU A 62 -90.40 -119.13 -99.52
N VAL A 63 -91.63 -118.62 -99.67
CA VAL A 63 -91.95 -117.22 -99.31
C VAL A 63 -91.74 -116.98 -97.82
N THR A 64 -92.25 -117.86 -96.94
CA THR A 64 -92.02 -117.70 -95.49
C THR A 64 -90.55 -117.80 -95.08
N ILE A 65 -89.72 -118.55 -95.82
CA ILE A 65 -88.27 -118.63 -95.59
C ILE A 65 -87.60 -117.31 -95.99
N ASP A 66 -87.95 -116.72 -97.13
CA ASP A 66 -87.45 -115.40 -97.57
C ASP A 66 -87.90 -114.27 -96.62
N GLU A 67 -89.15 -114.29 -96.15
CA GLU A 67 -89.66 -113.36 -95.12
C GLU A 67 -88.90 -113.50 -93.79
N LEU A 68 -88.66 -114.73 -93.32
CA LEU A 68 -87.90 -114.99 -92.10
C LEU A 68 -86.42 -114.61 -92.27
N GLN A 69 -85.79 -114.88 -93.42
CA GLN A 69 -84.42 -114.45 -93.72
C GLN A 69 -84.31 -112.92 -93.71
N LYS A 70 -85.27 -112.21 -94.31
CA LYS A 70 -85.36 -110.75 -94.24
C LYS A 70 -85.53 -110.26 -92.80
N ARG A 71 -86.36 -110.90 -91.98
CA ARG A 71 -86.53 -110.51 -90.57
C ARG A 71 -85.30 -110.81 -89.71
N VAL A 72 -84.58 -111.90 -89.97
CA VAL A 72 -83.29 -112.21 -89.33
C VAL A 72 -82.25 -111.15 -89.70
N GLY A 73 -82.10 -110.81 -90.98
CA GLY A 73 -81.16 -109.77 -91.42
C GLY A 73 -81.47 -108.38 -90.81
N GLN A 74 -82.75 -108.03 -90.66
CA GLN A 74 -83.17 -106.84 -89.91
C GLN A 74 -82.76 -106.92 -88.43
N LEU A 75 -83.06 -108.03 -87.75
CA LEU A 75 -82.72 -108.23 -86.34
C LEU A 75 -81.19 -108.24 -86.09
N GLU A 76 -80.40 -108.76 -87.03
CA GLU A 76 -78.93 -108.69 -86.98
C GLU A 76 -78.42 -107.26 -87.17
N GLN A 77 -79.05 -106.47 -88.05
CA GLN A 77 -78.73 -105.05 -88.24
C GLN A 77 -79.13 -104.21 -87.02
N GLU A 78 -80.32 -104.44 -86.46
CA GLU A 78 -80.81 -103.86 -85.20
C GLU A 78 -79.81 -104.19 -84.06
N LEU A 79 -79.45 -105.46 -83.88
CA LEU A 79 -78.50 -105.92 -82.88
C LEU A 79 -77.10 -105.31 -83.05
N ASN A 80 -76.60 -105.17 -84.29
CA ASN A 80 -75.32 -104.53 -84.58
C ASN A 80 -75.36 -103.03 -84.24
N ASN A 81 -76.47 -102.35 -84.52
CA ASN A 81 -76.66 -100.94 -84.16
C ASN A 81 -76.75 -100.75 -82.64
N HIS A 82 -77.47 -101.62 -81.92
CA HIS A 82 -77.48 -101.63 -80.45
C HIS A 82 -76.08 -101.91 -79.86
N LYS A 83 -75.31 -102.84 -80.43
CA LYS A 83 -73.91 -103.11 -80.00
C LYS A 83 -72.98 -101.91 -80.21
N LYS A 84 -73.15 -101.15 -81.30
CA LYS A 84 -72.40 -99.88 -81.53
C LYS A 84 -72.78 -98.83 -80.49
N LEU A 85 -74.08 -98.66 -80.25
CA LEU A 85 -74.61 -97.68 -79.30
C LEU A 85 -74.22 -98.00 -77.85
N GLN A 86 -74.24 -99.28 -77.46
CA GLN A 86 -73.70 -99.76 -76.18
C GLN A 86 -72.23 -99.37 -76.03
N LYS A 87 -71.38 -99.67 -77.03
CA LYS A 87 -69.95 -99.31 -76.98
C LYS A 87 -69.73 -97.79 -76.88
N HIS A 88 -70.58 -96.98 -77.49
CA HIS A 88 -70.53 -95.52 -77.37
C HIS A 88 -70.86 -95.06 -75.95
N PHE A 89 -71.95 -95.55 -75.36
CA PHE A 89 -72.30 -95.22 -73.97
C PHE A 89 -71.30 -95.77 -72.95
N GLU A 90 -70.74 -96.97 -73.15
CA GLU A 90 -69.64 -97.47 -72.34
C GLU A 90 -68.39 -96.58 -72.42
N GLY A 91 -68.09 -96.00 -73.59
CA GLY A 91 -67.04 -94.99 -73.75
C GLY A 91 -67.32 -93.75 -72.92
N GLN A 92 -68.50 -93.14 -73.11
CA GLN A 92 -68.93 -91.96 -72.34
C GLN A 92 -68.93 -92.20 -70.83
N VAL A 93 -69.34 -93.40 -70.35
CA VAL A 93 -69.26 -93.76 -68.94
C VAL A 93 -67.81 -93.81 -68.45
N ARG A 94 -66.88 -94.44 -69.20
CA ARG A 94 -65.45 -94.46 -68.85
C ARG A 94 -64.86 -93.05 -68.77
N ASP A 95 -65.16 -92.21 -69.75
CA ASP A 95 -64.67 -90.81 -69.82
C ASP A 95 -65.22 -89.96 -68.66
N LEU A 96 -66.52 -90.11 -68.33
CA LEU A 96 -67.14 -89.43 -67.21
C LEU A 96 -66.60 -89.93 -65.86
N THR A 97 -66.41 -91.24 -65.68
CA THR A 97 -65.78 -91.81 -64.48
C THR A 97 -64.34 -91.31 -64.32
N ALA A 98 -63.55 -91.25 -65.40
CA ALA A 98 -62.20 -90.68 -65.36
C ALA A 98 -62.23 -89.20 -64.95
N LYS A 99 -63.15 -88.40 -65.51
CA LYS A 99 -63.32 -86.99 -65.16
C LYS A 99 -63.77 -86.78 -63.70
N ILE A 100 -64.68 -87.63 -63.19
CA ILE A 100 -65.09 -87.63 -61.77
C ILE A 100 -63.88 -87.91 -60.87
N ASN A 101 -63.10 -88.96 -61.17
CA ASN A 101 -61.91 -89.32 -60.37
C ASN A 101 -60.88 -88.18 -60.32
N VAL A 102 -60.65 -87.47 -61.42
CA VAL A 102 -59.75 -86.29 -61.46
C VAL A 102 -60.30 -85.13 -60.64
N LEU A 103 -61.61 -84.85 -60.73
CA LEU A 103 -62.25 -83.79 -59.95
C LEU A 103 -62.26 -84.11 -58.45
N ASP A 104 -62.47 -85.37 -58.06
CA ASP A 104 -62.36 -85.83 -56.67
C ASP A 104 -60.92 -85.73 -56.13
N GLN A 105 -59.91 -86.04 -56.97
CA GLN A 105 -58.50 -85.86 -56.59
C GLN A 105 -58.15 -84.38 -56.41
N GLN A 106 -58.58 -83.51 -57.34
CA GLN A 106 -58.39 -82.07 -57.25
C GLN A 106 -59.08 -81.50 -56.00
N LYS A 107 -60.33 -81.88 -55.75
CA LYS A 107 -61.07 -81.49 -54.55
C LYS A 107 -60.33 -81.90 -53.28
N ARG A 108 -59.86 -83.15 -53.17
CA ARG A 108 -59.10 -83.62 -52.00
C ARG A 108 -57.81 -82.84 -51.77
N SER A 109 -57.12 -82.41 -52.83
CA SER A 109 -55.97 -81.50 -52.71
C SER A 109 -56.41 -80.15 -52.15
N SER A 110 -57.42 -79.52 -52.76
CA SER A 110 -57.93 -78.21 -52.30
C SER A 110 -58.48 -78.24 -50.87
N ASP A 111 -59.14 -79.34 -50.46
CA ASP A 111 -59.61 -79.54 -49.09
C ASP A 111 -58.42 -79.66 -48.10
N GLN A 112 -57.34 -80.34 -48.48
CA GLN A 112 -56.10 -80.42 -47.68
C GLN A 112 -55.36 -79.07 -47.61
N ASP A 113 -55.23 -78.36 -48.73
CA ASP A 113 -54.64 -77.03 -48.79
C ASP A 113 -55.43 -76.02 -47.96
N TYR A 114 -56.76 -76.06 -48.01
CA TYR A 114 -57.65 -75.24 -47.19
C TYR A 114 -57.50 -75.53 -45.69
N VAL A 115 -57.41 -76.80 -45.29
CA VAL A 115 -57.17 -77.18 -43.88
C VAL A 115 -55.80 -76.70 -43.41
N ARG A 116 -54.74 -76.84 -44.23
CA ARG A 116 -53.40 -76.35 -43.90
C ARG A 116 -53.38 -74.84 -43.71
N VAL A 117 -53.84 -74.07 -44.71
CA VAL A 117 -53.88 -72.60 -44.65
C VAL A 117 -54.77 -72.11 -43.50
N LYS A 118 -55.86 -72.82 -43.18
CA LYS A 118 -56.70 -72.50 -42.02
C LYS A 118 -55.98 -72.74 -40.68
N SER A 119 -55.12 -73.74 -40.56
CA SER A 119 -54.25 -73.90 -39.39
C SER A 119 -53.25 -72.75 -39.32
N GLU A 120 -52.49 -72.52 -40.40
CA GLU A 120 -51.48 -71.46 -40.49
C GLU A 120 -52.06 -70.08 -40.13
N LEU A 121 -53.28 -69.75 -40.58
CA LEU A 121 -53.99 -68.51 -40.22
C LEU A 121 -54.49 -68.46 -38.77
N SER A 122 -54.69 -69.61 -38.11
CA SER A 122 -54.99 -69.67 -36.67
C SER A 122 -53.71 -69.50 -35.86
N ASP A 123 -52.65 -70.25 -36.20
CA ASP A 123 -51.34 -70.20 -35.56
C ASP A 123 -50.73 -68.79 -35.64
N LEU A 124 -50.89 -68.10 -36.79
CA LEU A 124 -50.42 -66.74 -37.00
C LEU A 124 -51.29 -65.69 -36.28
N ARG A 125 -52.59 -65.93 -36.11
CA ARG A 125 -53.46 -65.09 -35.26
C ARG A 125 -53.09 -65.20 -33.79
N ASP A 126 -52.83 -66.41 -33.30
CA ASP A 126 -52.46 -66.66 -31.92
C ASP A 126 -51.05 -66.14 -31.60
N GLN A 127 -50.16 -66.08 -32.60
CA GLN A 127 -48.88 -65.36 -32.51
C GLN A 127 -49.06 -63.84 -32.49
N TYR A 128 -49.90 -63.29 -33.38
CA TYR A 128 -50.22 -61.86 -33.39
C TYR A 128 -50.81 -61.40 -32.04
N GLN A 129 -51.77 -62.13 -31.47
CA GLN A 129 -52.38 -61.81 -30.18
C GLN A 129 -51.44 -61.97 -28.97
N LYS A 130 -50.30 -62.67 -29.12
CA LYS A 130 -49.23 -62.68 -28.12
C LYS A 130 -48.38 -61.44 -28.27
N LEU A 131 -47.84 -61.19 -29.47
CA LEU A 131 -47.03 -60.02 -29.77
C LEU A 131 -47.75 -58.69 -29.46
N GLU A 132 -49.06 -58.63 -29.63
CA GLU A 132 -49.91 -57.48 -29.27
C GLU A 132 -49.92 -57.24 -27.74
N LYS A 133 -50.00 -58.31 -26.93
CA LYS A 133 -49.93 -58.24 -25.46
C LYS A 133 -48.52 -58.01 -24.94
N ASP A 134 -47.53 -58.67 -25.55
CA ASP A 134 -46.11 -58.48 -25.23
C ASP A 134 -45.72 -57.01 -25.48
N LEU A 135 -46.27 -56.40 -26.53
CA LEU A 135 -46.13 -54.97 -26.82
C LEU A 135 -46.88 -54.09 -25.80
N GLU A 136 -48.11 -54.43 -25.42
CA GLU A 136 -48.84 -53.71 -24.36
C GLU A 136 -48.05 -53.72 -23.04
N GLU A 137 -47.55 -54.88 -22.60
CA GLU A 137 -46.75 -55.04 -21.38
C GLU A 137 -45.42 -54.26 -21.46
N GLU A 138 -44.69 -54.33 -22.57
CA GLU A 138 -43.47 -53.53 -22.77
C GLU A 138 -43.75 -52.02 -22.83
N THR A 139 -44.90 -51.58 -23.37
CA THR A 139 -45.25 -50.15 -23.31
C THR A 139 -45.58 -49.67 -21.90
N LEU A 140 -46.21 -50.51 -21.07
CA LEU A 140 -46.45 -50.22 -19.65
C LEU A 140 -45.13 -50.19 -18.87
N ASN A 141 -44.30 -51.21 -19.03
CA ASN A 141 -42.96 -51.31 -18.42
C ASN A 141 -42.09 -50.10 -18.80
N ARG A 142 -42.15 -49.63 -20.05
CA ARG A 142 -41.43 -48.41 -20.48
C ARG A 142 -41.94 -47.16 -19.75
N LEU A 143 -43.26 -47.01 -19.63
CA LEU A 143 -43.90 -45.85 -18.99
C LEU A 143 -43.57 -45.80 -17.48
N ASP A 144 -43.61 -46.94 -16.79
CA ASP A 144 -43.22 -47.03 -15.37
C ASP A 144 -41.73 -46.77 -15.14
N ASN A 145 -40.86 -47.20 -16.07
CA ASN A 145 -39.44 -46.83 -16.03
C ASN A 145 -39.21 -45.33 -16.33
N GLU A 146 -39.95 -44.73 -17.27
CA GLU A 146 -39.93 -43.28 -17.53
C GLU A 146 -40.36 -42.49 -16.28
N ASN A 147 -41.46 -42.91 -15.62
CA ASN A 147 -41.93 -42.33 -14.35
C ASN A 147 -40.90 -42.47 -13.23
N ARG A 148 -40.26 -43.64 -13.09
CA ARG A 148 -39.21 -43.83 -12.08
C ARG A 148 -37.98 -42.97 -12.37
N VAL A 149 -37.66 -42.73 -13.63
CA VAL A 149 -36.57 -41.82 -14.05
C VAL A 149 -36.92 -40.35 -13.81
N THR A 150 -38.18 -39.92 -13.93
CA THR A 150 -38.56 -38.54 -13.54
C THR A 150 -38.49 -38.34 -12.03
N SER A 151 -39.06 -39.24 -11.22
CA SER A 151 -38.96 -39.15 -9.75
C SER A 151 -37.51 -39.13 -9.26
N LEU A 152 -36.63 -40.01 -9.79
CA LEU A 152 -35.20 -40.01 -9.42
C LEU A 152 -34.46 -38.74 -9.85
N ARG A 153 -34.90 -38.06 -10.94
CA ARG A 153 -34.35 -36.75 -11.33
C ARG A 153 -34.81 -35.63 -10.39
N GLU A 154 -36.05 -35.68 -9.92
CA GLU A 154 -36.61 -34.74 -8.96
C GLU A 154 -35.96 -34.90 -7.58
N GLU A 155 -35.80 -36.13 -7.09
CA GLU A 155 -35.05 -36.45 -5.87
C GLU A 155 -33.59 -35.95 -5.95
N LEU A 156 -32.91 -36.19 -7.08
CA LEU A 156 -31.54 -35.71 -7.30
C LEU A 156 -31.46 -34.17 -7.37
N ALA A 157 -32.46 -33.51 -7.95
CA ALA A 157 -32.53 -32.04 -7.99
C ALA A 157 -32.78 -31.45 -6.60
N PHE A 158 -33.69 -32.04 -5.82
CA PHE A 158 -33.94 -31.67 -4.43
C PHE A 158 -32.71 -31.88 -3.55
N SER A 159 -32.05 -33.04 -3.65
CA SER A 159 -30.82 -33.35 -2.92
C SER A 159 -29.69 -32.35 -3.21
N LYS A 160 -29.50 -31.95 -4.49
CA LYS A 160 -28.55 -30.87 -4.84
C LYS A 160 -28.93 -29.54 -4.20
N GLN A 161 -30.18 -29.11 -4.30
CA GLN A 161 -30.65 -27.87 -3.67
C GLN A 161 -30.53 -27.88 -2.14
N LEU A 162 -30.60 -29.05 -1.50
CA LEU A 162 -30.34 -29.20 -0.07
C LEU A 162 -28.85 -29.02 0.24
N TYR A 163 -27.97 -29.74 -0.47
CA TYR A 163 -26.51 -29.59 -0.28
C TYR A 163 -26.00 -28.18 -0.61
N ASP A 164 -26.54 -27.52 -1.63
CA ASP A 164 -26.20 -26.13 -1.95
C ASP A 164 -26.58 -25.19 -0.79
N LYS A 165 -27.72 -25.41 -0.14
CA LYS A 165 -28.14 -24.66 1.07
C LYS A 165 -27.27 -24.97 2.28
N GLU A 166 -26.92 -26.23 2.52
CA GLU A 166 -26.01 -26.63 3.61
C GLU A 166 -24.59 -26.04 3.42
N LEU A 167 -24.09 -26.02 2.18
CA LEU A 167 -22.85 -25.34 1.83
C LEU A 167 -22.94 -23.83 2.06
N ASP A 168 -24.04 -23.19 1.68
CA ASP A 168 -24.24 -21.76 1.89
C ASP A 168 -24.50 -21.39 3.36
N GLU A 169 -25.08 -22.27 4.17
CA GLU A 169 -25.16 -22.11 5.63
C GLU A 169 -23.80 -22.27 6.31
N THR A 170 -23.02 -23.28 5.93
CA THR A 170 -21.68 -23.49 6.51
C THR A 170 -20.69 -22.41 6.05
N ARG A 171 -20.83 -21.89 4.83
CA ARG A 171 -20.15 -20.66 4.37
C ARG A 171 -20.56 -19.44 5.21
N ARG A 172 -21.86 -19.21 5.44
CA ARG A 172 -22.33 -18.10 6.29
C ARG A 172 -21.80 -18.18 7.71
N LYS A 173 -21.86 -19.37 8.35
CA LYS A 173 -21.33 -19.59 9.71
C LYS A 173 -19.84 -19.27 9.78
N ARG A 174 -19.01 -19.84 8.88
CA ARG A 174 -17.58 -19.49 8.77
C ARG A 174 -17.32 -18.03 8.47
N GLN A 175 -18.15 -17.39 7.64
CA GLN A 175 -17.99 -15.97 7.33
C GLN A 175 -18.28 -15.09 8.55
N ILE A 176 -19.26 -15.47 9.38
CA ILE A 176 -19.57 -14.83 10.66
C ILE A 176 -18.41 -15.03 11.64
N GLU A 177 -17.97 -16.28 11.86
CA GLU A 177 -16.81 -16.64 12.71
C GLU A 177 -15.55 -15.83 12.31
N ILE A 178 -15.29 -15.68 11.01
CA ILE A 178 -14.19 -14.88 10.48
C ILE A 178 -14.41 -13.38 10.74
N THR A 179 -15.62 -12.84 10.60
CA THR A 179 -15.86 -11.42 10.92
C THR A 179 -15.80 -11.12 12.42
N GLU A 180 -16.24 -12.05 13.28
CA GLU A 180 -16.16 -11.95 14.74
C GLU A 180 -14.69 -11.96 15.18
N MET A 181 -13.91 -12.96 14.74
CA MET A 181 -12.46 -13.02 15.00
C MET A 181 -11.71 -11.77 14.49
N ASN A 182 -12.09 -11.21 13.33
CA ASN A 182 -11.51 -9.97 12.84
C ASN A 182 -11.92 -8.73 13.65
N GLN A 183 -13.12 -8.71 14.25
CA GLN A 183 -13.56 -7.65 15.16
C GLN A 183 -12.83 -7.74 16.50
N GLU A 184 -12.75 -8.93 17.10
CA GLU A 184 -11.96 -9.21 18.31
C GLU A 184 -10.50 -8.79 18.12
N LEU A 185 -9.87 -9.17 17.00
CA LEU A 185 -8.50 -8.78 16.68
C LEU A 185 -8.34 -7.27 16.47
N GLN A 186 -9.31 -6.61 15.81
CA GLN A 186 -9.30 -5.15 15.68
C GLN A 186 -9.46 -4.45 17.04
N ASP A 187 -10.29 -4.97 17.93
CA ASP A 187 -10.52 -4.39 19.26
C ASP A 187 -9.33 -4.65 20.19
N GLU A 188 -8.67 -5.80 20.11
CA GLU A 188 -7.35 -6.02 20.72
C GLU A 188 -6.30 -5.01 20.22
N TYR A 189 -6.24 -4.73 18.91
CA TYR A 189 -5.32 -3.73 18.36
C TYR A 189 -5.66 -2.31 18.83
N LYS A 190 -6.95 -1.94 18.89
CA LYS A 190 -7.41 -0.65 19.45
C LYS A 190 -7.04 -0.53 20.93
N GLN A 191 -7.28 -1.58 21.72
CA GLN A 191 -6.94 -1.61 23.14
C GLN A 191 -5.42 -1.44 23.34
N LYS A 192 -4.59 -2.24 22.67
CA LYS A 192 -3.12 -2.15 22.78
C LYS A 192 -2.58 -0.79 22.33
N LEU A 193 -3.18 -0.20 21.30
CA LEU A 193 -2.85 1.16 20.87
C LEU A 193 -3.27 2.21 21.92
N GLN A 194 -4.45 2.07 22.51
CA GLN A 194 -4.94 2.97 23.56
C GLN A 194 -4.11 2.85 24.84
N GLU A 195 -3.73 1.65 25.26
CA GLU A 195 -2.81 1.39 26.37
C GLU A 195 -1.42 1.99 26.12
N ALA A 196 -0.88 1.83 24.91
CA ALA A 196 0.39 2.45 24.51
C ALA A 196 0.32 3.98 24.53
N LEU A 197 -0.78 4.58 24.03
CA LEU A 197 -1.00 6.03 24.06
C LEU A 197 -1.19 6.57 25.48
N VAL A 198 -1.88 5.84 26.36
CA VAL A 198 -2.02 6.18 27.78
C VAL A 198 -0.68 6.09 28.49
N SER A 199 0.10 5.03 28.26
CA SER A 199 1.44 4.87 28.85
C SER A 199 2.42 5.95 28.36
N MET A 200 2.40 6.27 27.06
CA MET A 200 3.21 7.37 26.51
C MET A 200 2.80 8.72 27.10
N ARG A 201 1.50 8.96 27.30
CA ARG A 201 1.02 10.16 27.97
C ARG A 201 1.47 10.21 29.43
N GLU A 202 1.37 9.11 30.18
CA GLU A 202 1.83 9.05 31.57
C GLU A 202 3.35 9.24 31.69
N GLN A 203 4.14 8.75 30.72
CA GLN A 203 5.57 9.04 30.61
C GLN A 203 5.83 10.55 30.38
N LEU A 204 5.05 11.21 29.51
CA LEU A 204 5.17 12.65 29.29
C LEU A 204 4.72 13.47 30.52
N ASP A 205 3.58 13.13 31.13
CA ASP A 205 3.06 13.81 32.32
C ASP A 205 4.00 13.61 33.54
N THR A 206 4.63 12.44 33.68
CA THR A 206 5.67 12.20 34.71
C THR A 206 6.97 12.91 34.40
N GLN A 207 7.43 12.97 33.15
CA GLN A 207 8.61 13.76 32.76
C GLN A 207 8.37 15.26 33.00
N ILE A 208 7.19 15.79 32.66
CA ILE A 208 6.82 17.19 32.95
C ILE A 208 6.79 17.44 34.46
N ARG A 209 6.30 16.48 35.27
CA ARG A 209 6.33 16.59 36.73
C ARG A 209 7.75 16.58 37.29
N ILE A 210 8.63 15.72 36.75
CA ILE A 210 10.06 15.68 37.12
C ILE A 210 10.72 17.01 36.77
N SER A 211 10.61 17.49 35.53
CA SER A 211 11.24 18.74 35.11
C SER A 211 10.67 19.97 35.80
N ARG A 212 9.39 19.98 36.20
CA ARG A 212 8.85 21.01 37.11
C ARG A 212 9.54 20.96 38.47
N LYS A 213 9.66 19.79 39.08
CA LYS A 213 10.34 19.63 40.38
C LYS A 213 11.83 20.02 40.29
N GLU A 214 12.53 19.64 39.23
CA GLU A 214 13.93 20.02 38.99
C GLU A 214 14.09 21.55 38.88
N ILE A 215 13.13 22.23 38.25
CA ILE A 215 13.07 23.70 38.18
C ILE A 215 12.75 24.32 39.55
N GLU A 216 11.82 23.74 40.31
CA GLU A 216 11.47 24.16 41.67
C GLU A 216 12.65 24.00 42.64
N ASP A 217 13.28 22.82 42.67
CA ASP A 217 14.47 22.50 43.46
C ASP A 217 15.66 23.44 43.09
N MET A 218 15.83 23.75 41.81
CA MET A 218 16.85 24.70 41.30
C MET A 218 16.56 26.13 41.76
N TYR A 219 15.30 26.59 41.68
CA TYR A 219 14.91 27.90 42.17
C TYR A 219 15.04 28.00 43.70
N GLU A 220 14.68 26.98 44.45
CA GLU A 220 14.86 26.94 45.92
C GLU A 220 16.34 26.97 46.27
N THR A 221 17.19 26.16 45.63
CA THR A 221 18.64 26.19 45.81
C THR A 221 19.24 27.57 45.50
N LYS A 222 18.78 28.22 44.42
CA LYS A 222 19.25 29.55 44.02
C LYS A 222 18.75 30.66 44.95
N LEU A 223 17.53 30.55 45.44
CA LEU A 223 16.97 31.44 46.47
C LEU A 223 17.70 31.28 47.80
N GLN A 224 18.06 30.06 48.18
CA GLN A 224 18.82 29.81 49.40
C GLN A 224 20.24 30.37 49.27
N ALA A 225 20.96 30.11 48.18
CA ALA A 225 22.27 30.73 47.92
C ALA A 225 22.20 32.28 47.90
N LEU A 226 21.10 32.87 47.41
CA LEU A 226 20.87 34.32 47.50
C LEU A 226 20.61 34.81 48.93
N ARG A 227 19.92 34.02 49.78
CA ARG A 227 19.78 34.32 51.23
C ARG A 227 21.12 34.21 51.94
N ASP A 228 21.85 33.12 51.74
CA ASP A 228 23.15 32.87 52.37
C ASP A 228 24.16 33.98 52.01
N MET A 229 24.16 34.45 50.75
CA MET A 229 24.95 35.62 50.33
C MET A 229 24.42 36.94 50.92
N ALA A 230 23.11 37.12 51.07
CA ALA A 230 22.54 38.33 51.68
C ALA A 230 22.84 38.41 53.18
N ASP A 231 22.78 37.29 53.90
CA ASP A 231 23.13 37.19 55.30
C ASP A 231 24.65 37.32 55.52
N SER A 232 25.49 36.72 54.66
CA SER A 232 26.94 36.96 54.70
C SER A 232 27.33 38.42 54.38
N ASN A 233 26.64 39.05 53.42
CA ASN A 233 26.78 40.49 53.16
C ASN A 233 26.28 41.35 54.35
N ARG A 234 25.27 40.89 55.08
CA ARG A 234 24.77 41.54 56.30
C ARG A 234 25.75 41.39 57.47
N GLU A 235 26.36 40.21 57.65
CA GLU A 235 27.39 39.96 58.66
C GLU A 235 28.65 40.80 58.39
N THR A 236 29.14 40.81 57.16
CA THR A 236 30.31 41.64 56.77
C THR A 236 30.00 43.14 56.86
N ALA A 237 28.80 43.59 56.50
CA ALA A 237 28.37 44.96 56.73
C ALA A 237 28.25 45.31 58.23
N SER A 238 27.79 44.38 59.07
CA SER A 238 27.73 44.54 60.53
C SER A 238 29.13 44.63 61.13
N ALA A 239 30.06 43.76 60.72
CA ALA A 239 31.46 43.82 61.13
C ALA A 239 32.13 45.14 60.70
N ALA A 240 31.86 45.61 59.47
CA ALA A 240 32.35 46.91 59.00
C ALA A 240 31.74 48.09 59.78
N GLN A 241 30.47 48.02 60.19
CA GLN A 241 29.86 49.02 61.08
C GLN A 241 30.45 48.99 62.49
N GLU A 242 30.69 47.81 63.06
CA GLU A 242 31.40 47.68 64.33
C GLU A 242 32.82 48.25 64.26
N ASP A 243 33.57 47.95 63.20
CA ASP A 243 34.93 48.45 63.02
C ASP A 243 34.95 49.97 62.76
N MET A 244 33.94 50.51 62.08
CA MET A 244 33.73 51.95 61.98
C MET A 244 33.41 52.57 63.37
N LEU A 245 32.65 51.90 64.23
CA LEU A 245 32.39 52.35 65.61
C LEU A 245 33.66 52.26 66.48
N LYS A 246 34.44 51.18 66.37
CA LYS A 246 35.75 51.02 67.03
C LYS A 246 36.69 52.16 66.61
N LEU A 247 36.87 52.38 65.31
CA LEU A 247 37.65 53.50 64.77
C LEU A 247 37.12 54.88 65.23
N ARG A 248 35.79 55.11 65.22
CA ARG A 248 35.21 56.38 65.68
C ARG A 248 35.45 56.62 67.17
N SER A 249 35.42 55.58 68.00
CA SER A 249 35.77 55.68 69.43
C SER A 249 37.27 55.90 69.65
N GLN A 250 38.14 55.28 68.84
CA GLN A 250 39.58 55.54 68.85
C GLN A 250 39.91 56.99 68.42
N VAL A 251 39.23 57.51 67.39
CA VAL A 251 39.35 58.91 66.96
C VAL A 251 38.92 59.84 68.11
N GLY A 252 37.76 59.61 68.72
CA GLY A 252 37.31 60.42 69.88
C GLY A 252 38.30 60.36 71.05
N PHE A 253 38.87 59.18 71.35
CA PHE A 253 39.92 59.05 72.37
C PHE A 253 41.18 59.85 72.02
N LEU A 254 41.68 59.74 70.78
CA LEU A 254 42.83 60.50 70.28
C LEU A 254 42.55 62.01 70.25
N GLU A 255 41.33 62.43 69.94
CA GLU A 255 40.90 63.84 70.02
C GLU A 255 40.90 64.35 71.46
N THR A 256 40.46 63.54 72.45
CA THR A 256 40.60 63.93 73.86
C THR A 256 42.05 63.98 74.33
N GLN A 257 42.93 63.10 73.84
CA GLN A 257 44.37 63.20 74.10
C GLN A 257 44.98 64.45 73.45
N ARG A 258 44.64 64.74 72.19
CA ARG A 258 45.09 65.95 71.49
C ARG A 258 44.61 67.22 72.19
N SER A 259 43.38 67.21 72.71
CA SER A 259 42.80 68.32 73.49
C SER A 259 43.57 68.53 74.81
N LYS A 260 43.86 67.46 75.56
CA LYS A 260 44.70 67.51 76.76
C LYS A 260 46.09 68.06 76.45
N LEU A 261 46.81 67.47 75.49
CA LEU A 261 48.15 67.93 75.09
C LEU A 261 48.14 69.38 74.58
N SER A 262 47.06 69.83 73.94
CA SER A 262 46.91 71.23 73.53
C SER A 262 46.66 72.18 74.70
N SER A 263 45.98 71.72 75.76
CA SER A 263 45.82 72.46 77.03
C SER A 263 47.13 72.52 77.79
N ASP A 264 47.81 71.37 77.93
CA ASP A 264 49.13 71.25 78.57
C ASP A 264 50.15 72.17 77.87
N PHE A 265 50.13 72.22 76.53
CA PHE A 265 50.95 73.13 75.73
C PHE A 265 50.62 74.60 75.99
N ALA A 266 49.34 74.98 75.97
CA ALA A 266 48.90 76.36 76.25
C ALA A 266 49.25 76.82 77.68
N ASP A 267 49.13 75.94 78.68
CA ASP A 267 49.56 76.21 80.06
C ASP A 267 51.09 76.32 80.18
N LEU A 268 51.86 75.64 79.34
CA LEU A 268 53.32 75.75 79.30
C LEU A 268 53.77 77.02 78.57
N GLU A 269 53.12 77.37 77.47
CA GLU A 269 53.31 78.61 76.71
C GLU A 269 52.94 79.84 77.55
N LYS A 270 51.87 79.76 78.35
CA LYS A 270 51.56 80.80 79.34
C LYS A 270 52.68 80.96 80.37
N LYS A 271 53.12 79.86 81.02
CA LYS A 271 54.23 79.90 82.00
C LYS A 271 55.53 80.44 81.39
N TYR A 272 55.78 80.17 80.11
CA TYR A 272 56.91 80.73 79.37
C TYR A 272 56.79 82.25 79.22
N ASN A 273 55.61 82.75 78.82
CA ASN A 273 55.34 84.19 78.71
C ASN A 273 55.39 84.89 80.08
N ASP A 274 54.79 84.32 81.13
CA ASP A 274 54.83 84.84 82.51
C ASP A 274 56.29 84.98 83.01
N LEU A 275 57.16 84.03 82.66
CA LEU A 275 58.61 84.08 82.95
C LEU A 275 59.35 85.14 82.11
N LEU A 276 58.91 85.37 80.87
CA LEU A 276 59.52 86.34 79.96
C LEU A 276 59.21 87.78 80.40
N GLU A 277 57.96 88.06 80.77
CA GLU A 277 57.52 89.34 81.36
C GLU A 277 58.21 89.61 82.71
N ARG A 278 58.33 88.58 83.57
CA ARG A 278 59.12 88.68 84.81
C ARG A 278 60.59 89.02 84.54
N ASN A 279 61.16 88.54 83.43
CA ASN A 279 62.55 88.81 83.06
C ASN A 279 62.71 90.25 82.51
N SER A 280 61.79 90.73 81.66
CA SER A 280 61.82 92.13 81.19
C SER A 280 61.70 93.12 82.35
N LEU A 281 60.77 92.90 83.30
CA LEU A 281 60.63 93.73 84.50
C LEU A 281 61.91 93.77 85.35
N LEU A 282 62.59 92.63 85.53
CA LEU A 282 63.88 92.57 86.21
C LEU A 282 64.99 93.33 85.46
N THR A 283 64.99 93.31 84.11
CA THR A 283 65.95 94.12 83.34
C THR A 283 65.66 95.61 83.45
N GLU A 284 64.40 96.04 83.43
CA GLU A 284 64.02 97.45 83.61
C GLU A 284 64.40 97.97 85.00
N GLU A 285 64.19 97.18 86.06
CA GLU A 285 64.64 97.53 87.42
C GLU A 285 66.17 97.74 87.45
N MET A 286 66.94 96.85 86.83
CA MET A 286 68.40 96.94 86.79
C MET A 286 68.88 98.14 85.95
N TYR A 287 68.26 98.44 84.81
CA TYR A 287 68.57 99.63 84.00
C TYR A 287 68.24 100.93 84.74
N SER A 288 67.10 101.00 85.42
CA SER A 288 66.71 102.14 86.26
C SER A 288 67.73 102.37 87.39
N ARG A 289 68.15 101.29 88.06
CA ARG A 289 69.14 101.33 89.13
C ARG A 289 70.54 101.68 88.64
N LEU A 290 70.90 101.32 87.41
CA LEU A 290 72.14 101.75 86.75
C LEU A 290 72.12 103.26 86.46
N ASN A 291 71.07 103.74 85.79
CA ASN A 291 70.89 105.16 85.44
C ASN A 291 70.91 106.07 86.68
N SER A 292 70.33 105.62 87.80
CA SER A 292 70.43 106.32 89.10
C SER A 292 71.89 106.48 89.58
N LYS A 293 72.77 105.49 89.34
CA LYS A 293 74.19 105.59 89.69
C LYS A 293 75.00 106.39 88.69
N ASP A 294 74.65 106.37 87.40
CA ASP A 294 75.27 107.27 86.42
C ASP A 294 74.95 108.75 86.71
N MET A 295 73.73 109.06 87.19
CA MET A 295 73.39 110.41 87.67
C MET A 295 74.18 110.83 88.92
N GLU A 296 74.37 109.93 89.89
CA GLU A 296 75.21 110.20 91.08
C GLU A 296 76.68 110.44 90.69
N ILE A 297 77.23 109.62 89.78
CA ILE A 297 78.58 109.78 89.24
C ILE A 297 78.72 111.12 88.52
N LYS A 298 77.70 111.55 87.76
CA LYS A 298 77.71 112.84 87.08
C LYS A 298 77.68 114.00 88.08
N ARG A 299 76.78 113.96 89.07
CA ARG A 299 76.70 114.97 90.14
C ARG A 299 78.03 115.16 90.86
N LEU A 300 78.72 114.06 91.20
CA LEU A 300 80.03 114.09 91.85
C LEU A 300 81.17 114.61 90.94
N ARG A 301 81.06 114.48 89.61
CA ARG A 301 81.99 115.11 88.66
C ARG A 301 81.77 116.62 88.58
N ASP A 302 80.52 117.03 88.42
CA ASP A 302 80.13 118.45 88.32
C ASP A 302 80.54 119.21 89.62
N GLU A 303 80.36 118.57 90.78
CA GLU A 303 80.77 119.07 92.11
C GLU A 303 82.30 119.19 92.25
N ALA A 304 83.07 118.22 91.75
CA ALA A 304 84.53 118.28 91.72
C ALA A 304 85.08 119.33 90.72
N GLU A 305 84.36 119.58 89.62
CA GLU A 305 84.73 120.58 88.61
C GLU A 305 84.48 122.02 89.13
N SER A 306 83.41 122.25 89.92
CA SER A 306 83.22 123.51 90.66
C SER A 306 84.35 123.76 91.66
N MET A 307 84.69 122.76 92.48
CA MET A 307 85.78 122.87 93.46
C MET A 307 87.14 123.19 92.80
N MET A 308 87.43 122.62 91.62
CA MET A 308 88.63 122.97 90.84
C MET A 308 88.60 124.39 90.29
N LYS A 309 87.42 124.90 89.92
CA LYS A 309 87.26 126.28 89.46
C LYS A 309 87.46 127.29 90.59
N GLU A 310 86.84 127.06 91.75
CA GLU A 310 87.00 127.91 92.94
C GLU A 310 88.46 127.96 93.41
N TYR A 311 89.18 126.83 93.36
CA TYR A 311 90.62 126.78 93.65
C TYR A 311 91.45 127.60 92.65
N LYS A 312 91.01 127.69 91.39
CA LYS A 312 91.68 128.48 90.35
C LYS A 312 91.43 129.97 90.53
N ASP A 313 90.18 130.38 90.76
CA ASP A 313 89.82 131.79 90.99
C ASP A 313 90.52 132.32 92.28
N LEU A 314 90.70 131.47 93.30
CA LEU A 314 91.51 131.77 94.50
C LEU A 314 93.03 131.85 94.21
N MET A 315 93.54 131.07 93.26
CA MET A 315 94.93 131.16 92.83
C MET A 315 95.19 132.43 92.00
N ASP A 316 94.27 132.81 91.12
CA ASP A 316 94.40 134.00 90.28
C ASP A 316 94.27 135.30 91.11
N THR A 317 93.40 135.34 92.12
CA THR A 317 93.35 136.45 93.10
C THR A 317 94.60 136.52 93.99
N LYS A 318 95.17 135.37 94.39
CA LYS A 318 96.48 135.32 95.05
C LYS A 318 97.60 135.84 94.15
N ILE A 319 97.59 135.52 92.85
CA ILE A 319 98.58 136.03 91.88
C ILE A 319 98.47 137.56 91.75
N MET A 320 97.26 138.11 91.64
CA MET A 320 97.01 139.56 91.66
C MET A 320 97.61 140.24 92.89
N LEU A 321 97.29 139.75 94.10
CA LEU A 321 97.84 140.32 95.35
C LEU A 321 99.36 140.15 95.46
N THR A 322 99.92 139.07 94.89
CA THR A 322 101.38 138.88 94.81
C THR A 322 102.02 139.90 93.87
N MET A 323 101.41 140.18 92.71
CA MET A 323 101.87 141.21 91.77
C MET A 323 101.78 142.62 92.36
N GLU A 324 100.73 142.91 93.14
CA GLU A 324 100.55 144.21 93.80
C GLU A 324 101.60 144.44 94.90
N ILE A 325 101.91 143.41 95.70
CA ILE A 325 103.01 143.46 96.68
C ILE A 325 104.39 143.56 95.98
N ASP A 326 104.59 142.90 94.85
CA ASP A 326 105.81 143.03 94.04
C ASP A 326 105.93 144.43 93.40
N ALA A 327 104.82 145.10 93.07
CA ALA A 327 104.83 146.48 92.60
C ALA A 327 105.25 147.47 93.71
N TYR A 328 104.75 147.28 94.94
CA TYR A 328 105.20 148.07 96.10
C TYR A 328 106.64 147.76 96.54
N ARG A 329 107.24 146.64 96.11
CA ARG A 329 108.66 146.32 96.31
C ARG A 329 109.59 146.78 95.17
N ARG A 330 109.07 147.07 93.98
CA ARG A 330 109.87 147.53 92.81
C ARG A 330 109.89 149.05 92.60
N LEU A 331 109.58 149.83 93.64
CA LEU A 331 109.83 151.29 93.65
C LEU A 331 110.98 151.71 94.61
N LEU A 332 111.68 150.72 95.18
CA LEU A 332 112.98 150.75 95.89
C LEU A 332 113.16 149.30 96.35
N GLU A 333 113.95 148.43 95.71
CA GLU A 333 115.21 148.63 94.95
C GLU A 333 115.16 148.01 93.53
N GLY A 334 116.27 148.05 92.77
CA GLY A 334 116.37 147.54 91.37
C GLY A 334 117.29 146.31 91.17
N GLU A 335 117.25 145.69 89.96
CA GLU A 335 118.14 144.60 89.42
C GLU A 335 117.92 143.16 90.07
N GLU A 336 117.77 141.91 89.48
CA GLU A 336 117.89 141.15 88.14
C GLU A 336 116.82 139.90 87.89
N ALA A 337 117.01 138.67 87.19
CA ALA A 337 116.04 137.77 86.31
C ALA A 337 115.69 136.14 86.53
N ARG A 338 114.96 135.14 85.82
CA ARG A 338 113.82 134.74 84.77
C ARG A 338 113.49 133.14 84.38
N LEU A 339 112.34 132.62 83.71
CA LEU A 339 111.95 131.29 82.88
C LEU A 339 110.92 130.08 83.36
N LYS A 340 110.25 128.94 82.75
CA LYS A 340 109.78 128.14 81.44
C LYS A 340 108.78 126.81 81.58
N LEU A 341 107.98 126.17 80.58
CA LEU A 341 106.94 124.93 80.62
C LEU A 341 106.62 123.87 79.36
N SER A 342 105.71 122.75 79.31
CA SER A 342 105.33 121.67 78.17
C SER A 342 104.14 120.47 78.23
N PRO A 343 103.48 119.77 77.16
CA PRO A 343 102.33 118.64 77.09
C PRO A 343 102.03 117.47 75.90
N SER A 344 101.02 116.45 75.86
CA SER A 344 100.61 115.35 74.73
C SER A 344 99.31 114.27 74.71
N PRO A 345 98.83 113.43 73.62
CA PRO A 345 97.54 112.48 73.41
C PRO A 345 97.32 111.11 72.42
N PRO A 346 96.15 110.26 72.28
CA PRO A 346 95.86 108.87 71.51
C PRO A 346 94.41 108.25 70.85
N THR A 347 94.19 107.04 70.08
CA THR A 347 92.86 106.27 69.49
C THR A 347 92.94 104.74 68.77
N GLY A 348 92.09 103.75 68.12
CA GLY A 348 90.66 103.14 67.64
C GLY A 348 90.62 101.79 66.59
N GLY A 349 89.71 100.84 65.97
CA GLY A 349 88.27 100.11 65.84
C GLY A 349 87.83 98.97 64.63
N GLU A 350 86.67 98.11 64.58
CA GLU A 350 85.76 97.34 63.43
C GLU A 350 85.45 95.71 63.01
N VAL A 351 84.33 95.16 62.25
CA VAL A 351 83.76 93.66 61.84
C VAL A 351 82.60 93.35 60.63
N VAL A 352 81.83 92.27 60.01
CA VAL A 352 81.29 90.72 59.82
C VAL A 352 80.53 90.23 58.36
N SER A 353 79.71 89.17 57.76
CA SER A 353 78.91 87.75 57.80
C SER A 353 78.13 87.01 56.45
N ALA A 354 77.45 85.74 56.29
CA ALA A 354 76.73 84.98 55.02
C ALA A 354 75.74 83.56 54.96
N ARG A 355 75.01 82.95 53.84
CA ARG A 355 74.03 81.62 53.62
C ARG A 355 73.42 80.91 52.17
N GLY A 356 72.65 79.69 51.97
CA GLY A 356 71.91 78.99 50.65
C GLY A 356 71.05 77.49 50.48
N THR A 357 70.33 76.93 49.34
CA THR A 357 69.68 75.44 48.90
C THR A 357 68.51 75.17 47.66
N LYS A 358 67.72 74.13 46.98
CA LYS A 358 67.10 72.61 46.73
C LYS A 358 66.44 72.14 45.20
N ARG A 359 65.65 71.10 44.51
CA ARG A 359 64.84 69.67 44.36
C ARG A 359 64.36 69.09 42.81
N ARG A 360 63.53 68.10 42.08
CA ARG A 360 62.41 66.88 41.95
C ARG A 360 62.08 65.97 40.51
N ARG A 361 61.15 64.87 40.24
CA ARG A 361 60.76 63.90 38.94
C ARG A 361 59.28 63.04 38.73
N ILE A 362 58.65 62.05 37.87
CA ILE A 362 58.53 61.15 36.49
C ILE A 362 57.23 60.08 36.14
N PHE A 363 56.80 59.42 34.91
CA PHE A 363 55.67 58.28 34.52
C PHE A 363 55.36 57.50 33.01
N GLN A 364 54.46 56.42 32.65
CA GLN A 364 54.10 55.59 31.27
C GLN A 364 52.87 54.41 30.99
N GLU A 365 52.34 53.88 29.73
CA GLU A 365 51.34 52.64 29.29
C GLU A 365 51.25 51.85 27.78
N ARG A 366 50.10 51.26 27.13
CA ARG A 366 49.88 50.12 26.01
C ARG A 366 48.65 50.09 24.89
N GLU A 367 48.37 49.02 24.03
CA GLU A 367 47.11 48.48 23.21
C GLU A 367 46.84 48.61 21.59
N SER A 368 45.96 47.95 20.68
CA SER A 368 44.99 46.73 20.43
C SER A 368 44.43 46.43 18.89
N GLU A 369 43.50 45.45 18.47
CA GLU A 369 43.17 44.91 17.02
C GLU A 369 41.68 44.32 16.54
N ILE A 370 41.35 43.80 15.25
CA ILE A 370 39.97 43.43 14.56
C ILE A 370 39.77 42.34 13.33
N TYR A 371 38.53 42.00 12.71
CA TYR A 371 38.13 40.90 11.65
C TYR A 371 36.88 41.09 10.58
N ALA A 372 36.30 40.06 9.81
CA ALA A 372 35.25 40.12 8.67
C ALA A 372 34.22 38.90 8.36
N THR A 373 33.20 38.98 7.41
CA THR A 373 31.95 38.07 7.24
C THR A 373 31.35 37.65 5.81
N TYR A 374 30.15 36.96 5.72
CA TYR A 374 29.39 36.41 4.52
C TYR A 374 27.81 36.46 4.64
N VAL A 375 27.01 36.17 3.58
CA VAL A 375 25.50 36.07 3.56
C VAL A 375 24.97 34.84 2.74
N THR A 376 23.77 34.29 3.02
CA THR A 376 23.16 33.11 2.33
C THR A 376 21.61 33.07 2.33
N ASN A 377 21.00 32.62 1.22
CA ASN A 377 19.56 32.43 0.99
C ASN A 377 19.24 30.98 0.50
N SER A 378 17.97 30.56 0.55
CA SER A 378 17.50 29.28 0.01
C SER A 378 15.99 29.26 -0.33
N GLY A 379 15.55 28.29 -1.13
CA GLY A 379 14.13 28.00 -1.40
C GLY A 379 13.91 26.56 -1.88
N PHE A 380 12.68 26.06 -1.75
CA PHE A 380 12.29 24.73 -2.21
C PHE A 380 10.80 24.67 -2.57
N THR A 381 10.41 23.69 -3.38
CA THR A 381 9.05 23.51 -3.94
C THR A 381 8.45 22.13 -3.65
N GLY A 382 9.15 21.28 -2.91
CA GLY A 382 8.68 19.93 -2.54
C GLY A 382 9.26 19.43 -1.20
N GLU A 383 9.24 18.12 -1.00
CA GLU A 383 9.54 17.45 0.28
C GLU A 383 11.03 17.42 0.66
N ILE A 384 11.91 17.70 -0.29
CA ILE A 384 13.37 17.61 -0.18
C ILE A 384 13.97 19.00 -0.30
N TYR A 385 14.87 19.39 0.62
CA TYR A 385 15.59 20.67 0.51
C TYR A 385 17.09 20.57 0.83
N ILE A 386 17.84 21.57 0.34
CA ILE A 386 19.28 21.70 0.56
C ILE A 386 19.50 22.37 1.92
N VAL A 387 19.59 21.55 2.97
CA VAL A 387 19.81 22.02 4.35
C VAL A 387 21.16 22.72 4.51
N ASP A 388 22.17 22.35 3.71
CA ASP A 388 23.45 23.04 3.71
C ASP A 388 24.25 22.93 2.41
N HIS A 389 25.12 23.92 2.14
CA HIS A 389 26.24 23.75 1.21
C HIS A 389 27.50 24.40 1.79
N ASP A 390 28.63 23.73 1.62
CA ASP A 390 29.90 24.23 2.16
C ASP A 390 30.48 25.34 1.29
N LEU A 391 30.93 26.44 1.90
CA LEU A 391 31.46 27.59 1.17
C LEU A 391 32.81 27.28 0.49
N ASP A 392 33.63 26.42 1.12
CA ASP A 392 34.94 26.01 0.63
C ASP A 392 34.89 24.77 -0.30
N GLY A 393 33.68 24.29 -0.62
CA GLY A 393 33.42 23.25 -1.63
C GLY A 393 33.56 21.82 -1.12
N MET A 394 33.64 21.59 0.18
CA MET A 394 33.86 20.26 0.76
C MET A 394 32.63 19.34 0.63
N PHE A 395 31.40 19.88 0.76
CA PHE A 395 30.17 19.10 0.63
C PHE A 395 28.92 19.94 0.23
N VAL A 396 27.84 19.22 -0.07
CA VAL A 396 26.46 19.72 -0.08
C VAL A 396 25.60 18.72 0.69
N LYS A 397 24.67 19.20 1.52
CA LYS A 397 23.78 18.35 2.35
C LYS A 397 22.31 18.59 2.02
N VAL A 398 21.59 17.50 1.82
CA VAL A 398 20.18 17.45 1.45
C VAL A 398 19.41 16.67 2.53
N VAL A 399 18.16 17.04 2.80
CA VAL A 399 17.31 16.40 3.82
C VAL A 399 15.91 16.13 3.27
N ASN A 400 15.27 15.03 3.73
CA ASN A 400 13.84 14.80 3.56
C ASN A 400 13.07 15.36 4.75
N ASN A 401 12.13 16.26 4.48
CA ASN A 401 11.29 16.95 5.46
C ASN A 401 9.82 16.47 5.43
N SER A 402 9.53 15.39 4.71
CA SER A 402 8.22 14.73 4.74
C SER A 402 8.17 13.62 5.79
N THR A 403 6.96 13.13 6.04
CA THR A 403 6.69 11.94 6.86
C THR A 403 6.73 10.64 6.05
N GLN A 404 7.20 10.65 4.79
CA GLN A 404 7.24 9.48 3.90
C GLN A 404 8.62 9.21 3.29
N ASP A 405 8.83 8.01 2.76
CA ASP A 405 10.06 7.57 2.10
C ASP A 405 10.14 8.13 0.66
N VAL A 406 11.00 9.12 0.40
CA VAL A 406 11.06 9.82 -0.90
C VAL A 406 12.11 9.20 -1.84
N PRO A 407 11.74 8.75 -3.05
CA PRO A 407 12.68 8.17 -4.02
C PRO A 407 13.46 9.25 -4.79
N ILE A 408 14.59 9.70 -4.23
CA ILE A 408 15.53 10.64 -4.87
C ILE A 408 16.46 9.98 -5.92
N GLY A 409 16.23 8.72 -6.26
CA GLY A 409 17.03 7.97 -7.23
C GLY A 409 16.99 8.59 -8.62
N GLY A 410 18.15 8.87 -9.20
CA GLY A 410 18.26 9.52 -10.51
C GLY A 410 18.07 11.05 -10.52
N TRP A 411 17.77 11.69 -9.39
CA TRP A 411 17.78 13.16 -9.27
C TRP A 411 19.20 13.71 -9.45
N THR A 412 19.34 14.99 -9.79
CA THR A 412 20.64 15.62 -10.10
C THR A 412 20.89 16.85 -9.22
N LEU A 413 21.99 16.86 -8.49
CA LEU A 413 22.47 17.99 -7.70
C LEU A 413 23.54 18.76 -8.48
N LYS A 414 23.31 20.06 -8.72
CA LYS A 414 24.05 20.90 -9.68
C LYS A 414 24.51 22.19 -8.99
N ARG A 415 25.83 22.41 -8.91
CA ARG A 415 26.43 23.58 -8.25
C ARG A 415 27.19 24.45 -9.24
N LYS A 416 26.91 25.76 -9.20
CA LYS A 416 27.54 26.82 -9.99
C LYS A 416 28.27 27.79 -9.07
N ALA A 417 29.56 28.01 -9.32
CA ALA A 417 30.33 29.06 -8.67
C ALA A 417 31.56 29.45 -9.51
N GLY A 418 31.95 30.72 -9.49
CA GLY A 418 33.18 31.18 -10.16
C GLY A 418 33.24 30.96 -11.69
N GLY A 419 32.10 30.74 -12.34
CA GLY A 419 32.02 30.37 -13.76
C GLY A 419 32.13 28.86 -14.06
N ALA A 420 32.43 28.04 -13.06
CA ALA A 420 32.41 26.58 -13.17
C ALA A 420 31.04 26.00 -12.75
N GLU A 421 30.66 24.89 -13.38
CA GLU A 421 29.47 24.10 -13.04
C GLU A 421 29.88 22.62 -12.86
N VAL A 422 29.37 21.98 -11.81
CA VAL A 422 29.52 20.54 -11.57
C VAL A 422 28.18 19.92 -11.18
N SER A 423 27.90 18.72 -11.67
CA SER A 423 26.63 18.00 -11.45
C SER A 423 26.85 16.56 -10.99
N TYR A 424 26.22 16.19 -9.87
CA TYR A 424 26.20 14.84 -9.31
C TYR A 424 24.81 14.22 -9.45
N LYS A 425 24.70 13.01 -10.01
CA LYS A 425 23.42 12.29 -10.16
C LYS A 425 23.32 11.18 -9.12
N PHE A 426 22.23 11.14 -8.36
CA PHE A 426 22.01 10.13 -7.32
C PHE A 426 21.77 8.74 -7.94
N HIS A 427 22.25 7.69 -7.29
CA HIS A 427 22.09 6.31 -7.76
C HIS A 427 20.61 5.92 -7.84
N SER A 428 20.20 5.18 -8.88
CA SER A 428 18.79 4.94 -9.24
C SER A 428 17.94 4.19 -8.20
N LYS A 429 18.57 3.61 -7.16
CA LYS A 429 17.90 2.93 -6.04
C LYS A 429 17.96 3.71 -4.72
N LEU A 430 18.37 4.99 -4.75
CA LEU A 430 18.44 5.82 -3.54
C LEU A 430 17.04 6.29 -3.14
N LEU A 431 16.65 5.98 -1.91
CA LEU A 431 15.39 6.35 -1.28
C LEU A 431 15.74 6.95 0.08
N LEU A 432 15.15 8.11 0.39
CA LEU A 432 15.48 8.93 1.53
C LEU A 432 14.34 8.90 2.55
N LYS A 433 14.61 8.35 3.73
CA LYS A 433 13.63 8.22 4.82
C LYS A 433 13.25 9.58 5.44
N PRO A 434 12.12 9.69 6.15
CA PRO A 434 11.79 10.86 6.97
C PRO A 434 12.96 11.30 7.85
N GLU A 435 13.18 12.62 7.93
CA GLU A 435 14.28 13.29 8.66
C GLU A 435 15.72 12.87 8.26
N MET A 436 15.89 11.93 7.33
CA MET A 436 17.20 11.47 6.91
C MET A 436 17.91 12.51 6.04
N THR A 437 19.20 12.71 6.32
CA THR A 437 20.10 13.54 5.53
C THR A 437 20.97 12.70 4.59
N VAL A 438 21.32 13.28 3.44
CA VAL A 438 22.36 12.78 2.54
C VAL A 438 23.39 13.88 2.28
N THR A 439 24.66 13.57 2.49
CA THR A 439 25.78 14.48 2.24
C THR A 439 26.52 14.02 0.99
N VAL A 440 26.61 14.91 -0.02
CA VAL A 440 27.41 14.68 -1.22
C VAL A 440 28.74 15.42 -1.06
N TRP A 441 29.77 14.64 -0.73
CA TRP A 441 31.13 15.08 -0.45
C TRP A 441 31.96 15.21 -1.72
N SER A 442 32.72 16.31 -1.83
CA SER A 442 33.71 16.55 -2.88
C SER A 442 34.88 15.55 -2.80
N CYS A 443 35.53 15.22 -3.93
CA CYS A 443 36.58 14.19 -3.93
C CYS A 443 37.87 14.58 -3.18
N ASN A 444 38.05 15.86 -2.82
CA ASN A 444 39.15 16.37 -1.99
C ASN A 444 38.81 16.47 -0.49
N SER A 445 37.58 16.13 -0.08
CA SER A 445 37.10 16.34 1.29
C SER A 445 37.77 15.45 2.36
N GLY A 446 38.36 14.32 1.95
CA GLY A 446 38.88 13.29 2.86
C GLY A 446 37.80 12.41 3.51
N ALA A 447 36.52 12.64 3.23
CA ALA A 447 35.41 11.84 3.76
C ALA A 447 35.40 10.41 3.20
N ALA A 448 35.04 9.44 4.04
CA ALA A 448 34.83 8.05 3.62
C ALA A 448 33.38 7.85 3.12
N PRO A 449 33.15 7.12 2.01
CA PRO A 449 31.80 6.87 1.50
C PRO A 449 31.05 5.87 2.40
N ASN A 450 29.91 6.30 2.94
CA ASN A 450 29.01 5.52 3.79
C ASN A 450 27.56 5.60 3.25
N PRO A 451 27.27 4.98 2.09
CA PRO A 451 25.94 5.02 1.48
C PRO A 451 24.91 4.27 2.35
N PRO A 452 23.65 4.74 2.42
CA PRO A 452 23.08 5.82 1.61
C PRO A 452 23.37 7.25 2.10
N GLY A 453 23.84 7.45 3.34
CA GLY A 453 23.98 8.78 3.96
C GLY A 453 25.13 9.64 3.41
N ASP A 454 26.35 9.12 3.37
CA ASP A 454 27.52 9.87 2.89
C ASP A 454 27.98 9.34 1.53
N LEU A 455 27.86 10.19 0.51
CA LEU A 455 28.18 9.89 -0.88
C LEU A 455 29.39 10.71 -1.31
N VAL A 456 30.47 10.07 -1.77
CA VAL A 456 31.68 10.78 -2.21
C VAL A 456 31.74 10.84 -3.74
N MET A 457 31.94 12.04 -4.27
CA MET A 457 32.11 12.27 -5.71
C MET A 457 33.41 11.64 -6.21
N ARG A 458 33.35 10.94 -7.35
CA ARG A 458 34.54 10.36 -7.99
C ARG A 458 35.14 11.36 -8.96
N ASN A 459 36.39 11.77 -8.73
CA ASN A 459 37.19 12.64 -9.60
C ASN A 459 36.52 13.98 -9.97
N GLN A 460 35.66 14.51 -9.08
CA GLN A 460 34.97 15.77 -9.24
C GLN A 460 34.94 16.52 -7.90
N GLN A 461 34.99 17.85 -7.96
CA GLN A 461 34.97 18.73 -6.79
C GLN A 461 33.88 19.78 -6.93
N TRP A 462 33.31 20.25 -5.81
CA TRP A 462 32.32 21.32 -5.87
C TRP A 462 33.00 22.67 -6.14
N PRO A 463 32.49 23.48 -7.09
CA PRO A 463 33.10 24.78 -7.39
C PRO A 463 32.86 25.79 -6.26
N VAL A 464 33.82 26.68 -6.07
CA VAL A 464 33.83 27.77 -5.08
C VAL A 464 33.92 29.14 -5.78
N GLY A 465 33.53 30.20 -5.09
CA GLY A 465 33.57 31.56 -5.64
C GLY A 465 32.89 32.60 -4.75
N GLN A 466 32.87 33.86 -5.18
CA GLN A 466 32.21 34.96 -4.46
C GLN A 466 30.68 34.77 -4.35
N ARG A 467 30.08 34.11 -5.35
CA ARG A 467 28.69 33.68 -5.40
C ARG A 467 28.65 32.20 -5.72
N ILE A 468 27.88 31.43 -4.93
CA ILE A 468 27.74 29.98 -5.02
C ILE A 468 26.24 29.66 -5.05
N ARG A 469 25.73 29.10 -6.15
CA ARG A 469 24.36 28.57 -6.23
C ARG A 469 24.38 27.07 -6.38
N THR A 470 23.66 26.38 -5.52
CA THR A 470 23.45 24.93 -5.56
C THR A 470 21.97 24.67 -5.79
N THR A 471 21.64 23.87 -6.80
CA THR A 471 20.28 23.52 -7.21
C THR A 471 20.12 22.01 -7.25
N LEU A 472 19.00 21.50 -6.73
CA LEU A 472 18.57 20.12 -6.82
C LEU A 472 17.47 20.01 -7.90
N LEU A 473 17.67 19.08 -8.82
CA LEU A 473 16.79 18.80 -9.95
C LEU A 473 16.17 17.41 -9.79
N ASN A 474 14.89 17.25 -10.08
CA ASN A 474 14.23 15.93 -10.08
C ASN A 474 14.60 15.11 -11.34
N VAL A 475 13.90 13.99 -11.59
CA VAL A 475 14.13 13.13 -12.76
C VAL A 475 13.77 13.79 -14.10
N ASN A 476 12.93 14.83 -14.07
CA ASN A 476 12.47 15.61 -15.23
C ASN A 476 13.32 16.87 -15.48
N ASP A 477 14.44 17.05 -14.75
CA ASP A 477 15.25 18.27 -14.68
C ASP A 477 14.51 19.54 -14.18
N GLU A 478 13.46 19.37 -13.36
CA GLU A 478 12.73 20.48 -12.70
C GLU A 478 13.40 20.88 -11.37
N GLU A 479 13.53 22.18 -11.10
CA GLU A 479 14.17 22.74 -9.89
C GLU A 479 13.28 22.58 -8.64
N VAL A 480 13.62 21.59 -7.80
CA VAL A 480 12.87 21.24 -6.58
C VAL A 480 13.40 21.90 -5.30
N ALA A 481 14.70 22.25 -5.28
CA ALA A 481 15.29 23.03 -4.19
C ALA A 481 16.55 23.77 -4.64
N TRP A 482 16.85 24.90 -4.01
CA TRP A 482 18.07 25.66 -4.25
C TRP A 482 18.56 26.40 -3.00
N ARG A 483 19.86 26.70 -2.99
CA ARG A 483 20.56 27.49 -1.98
C ARG A 483 21.58 28.37 -2.67
N GLU A 484 21.69 29.63 -2.27
CA GLU A 484 22.62 30.60 -2.86
C GLU A 484 23.33 31.43 -1.79
N SER A 485 24.66 31.44 -1.82
CA SER A 485 25.52 32.22 -0.91
C SER A 485 26.29 33.29 -1.67
N GLU A 486 26.45 34.46 -1.08
CA GLU A 486 27.17 35.59 -1.68
C GLU A 486 28.03 36.31 -0.62
N LYS A 487 29.26 36.67 -1.00
CA LYS A 487 30.23 37.28 -0.08
C LYS A 487 30.01 38.79 0.05
N SER A 488 29.51 39.20 1.21
CA SER A 488 29.21 40.61 1.50
C SER A 488 30.28 41.25 2.39
N SER A 489 31.11 42.13 1.83
CA SER A 489 32.07 42.94 2.58
C SER A 489 31.41 44.22 3.11
N ARG A 490 30.69 44.10 4.24
CA ARG A 490 29.96 45.23 4.84
C ARG A 490 30.76 45.87 5.99
N SER A 491 31.18 47.11 5.78
CA SER A 491 31.81 47.93 6.82
C SER A 491 30.72 48.59 7.67
N GLU A 492 30.58 48.17 8.93
CA GLU A 492 29.72 48.85 9.89
C GLU A 492 30.52 49.39 11.07
N ARG A 493 30.28 50.68 11.34
CA ARG A 493 31.07 51.51 12.26
C ARG A 493 30.30 51.62 13.58
N THR A 494 30.59 50.73 14.52
CA THR A 494 29.91 50.70 15.83
C THR A 494 30.28 51.92 16.68
N SER A 495 29.32 52.82 16.88
CA SER A 495 29.41 53.91 17.86
C SER A 495 28.48 53.64 19.04
N TYR A 496 29.05 53.22 20.17
CA TYR A 496 28.31 53.10 21.42
C TYR A 496 27.85 54.47 21.94
N ARG A 497 26.60 54.54 22.39
CA ARG A 497 26.16 55.53 23.39
C ARG A 497 25.13 54.92 24.34
N SER A 498 25.38 55.10 25.63
CA SER A 498 24.35 55.10 26.68
C SER A 498 23.46 56.35 26.50
N SER A 499 22.29 56.51 27.12
CA SER A 499 21.80 55.92 28.38
C SER A 499 20.28 56.11 28.58
N ASP A 500 19.64 55.14 29.24
CA ASP A 500 18.44 55.27 30.10
C ASP A 500 17.10 55.80 29.53
N PRO A 501 15.96 55.58 30.24
CA PRO A 501 14.61 55.64 29.67
C PRO A 501 13.77 56.86 30.12
N LEU A 502 12.50 56.85 29.66
CA LEU A 502 11.38 57.81 29.85
C LEU A 502 11.22 58.84 28.72
N ASP A 503 10.14 58.69 27.93
CA ASP A 503 9.08 59.71 27.87
C ASP A 503 7.73 59.07 27.49
N TYR A 504 6.63 59.82 27.63
CA TYR A 504 5.28 59.47 27.18
C TYR A 504 5.09 59.71 25.67
N GLY A 505 4.12 59.04 25.06
CA GLY A 505 3.80 59.19 23.63
C GLY A 505 2.85 60.35 23.30
N VAL A 506 2.48 60.46 22.03
CA VAL A 506 1.25 61.08 21.49
C VAL A 506 1.03 60.52 20.07
N GLU A 507 -0.21 60.58 19.57
CA GLU A 507 -0.68 59.93 18.34
C GLU A 507 -0.57 60.81 17.07
N ASP A 508 -0.65 60.12 15.92
CA ASP A 508 -1.28 60.51 14.64
C ASP A 508 -0.67 61.50 13.60
N ASP A 509 -1.24 61.30 12.40
CA ASP A 509 -1.30 62.10 11.16
C ASP A 509 -0.05 62.35 10.29
N GLU A 510 0.22 61.36 9.43
CA GLU A 510 -0.13 61.43 8.00
C GLU A 510 -0.08 62.82 7.29
N GLN A 511 0.92 63.06 6.42
CA GLN A 511 0.74 63.04 4.94
C GLN A 511 1.92 63.63 4.11
N ARG A 512 2.23 62.92 3.02
CA ARG A 512 2.60 63.43 1.66
C ARG A 512 3.71 64.49 1.47
N CYS A 513 4.74 64.09 0.73
CA CYS A 513 5.00 64.59 -0.65
C CYS A 513 5.57 63.43 -1.49
N LEU A 514 4.99 63.03 -2.63
CA LEU A 514 4.94 63.69 -3.95
C LEU A 514 6.28 63.73 -4.70
N ILE A 515 6.39 62.92 -5.76
CA ILE A 515 6.48 63.36 -7.18
C ILE A 515 6.43 62.14 -8.11
N MET A 516 5.57 62.22 -9.14
CA MET A 516 5.40 61.33 -10.32
C MET A 516 5.48 59.81 -10.11
#